data_AF-A0A936AGR1-F1
#
_entry.id   AF-A0A936AGR1-F1
#
_cell.length_a   1.000
_cell.length_b   1.000
_cell.length_c   1.000
_cell.angle_alpha   90.00
_cell.angle_beta   90.00
_cell.angle_gamma   90.00
#
_symmetry.space_group_name_H-M   'P 1'
#
loop_
_entity.id
_entity.type
_entity.pdbx_description
1 polymer ?
#
loop_
_entity_poly.entity_id
_entity_poly.type
_entity_poly.pdbx_seq_one_letter_code
_entity_poly.pdbx_strand_id
1 'polypeptide(L)'
;MSKFKSKSKAKAAPAADSVSDKAQNLVESAQQIWMAGMGAFSRAQDQGTKLFEALVKEGVSLEQKTRKFATGKVDDVRDAVETKVEQVKERASDSWEKLETIFETRVSRVLSKLGVPGRGEMEALIGRVEELSRAVNKMNKPQAAATKRATKTTEVASKPAAKRPAAKRAAGKTKKALA
;
A
#
# COMPACT_ATOMS: atom_id res chain seq x y z
N MET A 1 -52.33 -63.26 87.25
CA MET A 1 -51.03 -62.98 87.89
C MET A 1 -49.92 -63.12 86.86
N SER A 2 -48.69 -62.64 87.15
CA SER A 2 -47.42 -62.87 86.40
C SER A 2 -47.42 -62.42 84.91
N LYS A 3 -46.77 -61.33 84.48
CA LYS A 3 -45.40 -60.76 84.64
C LYS A 3 -44.31 -61.46 83.79
N PHE A 4 -43.28 -60.67 83.47
CA PHE A 4 -42.02 -60.96 82.74
C PHE A 4 -42.09 -60.97 81.19
N LYS A 5 -41.12 -60.41 80.45
CA LYS A 5 -40.07 -59.41 80.79
C LYS A 5 -39.55 -58.74 79.50
N SER A 6 -39.00 -57.52 79.60
CA SER A 6 -38.35 -56.80 78.50
C SER A 6 -37.22 -57.62 77.84
N LYS A 7 -37.09 -57.48 76.52
CA LYS A 7 -35.88 -57.85 75.77
C LYS A 7 -35.50 -56.74 74.79
N SER A 8 -34.60 -55.86 75.23
CA SER A 8 -33.99 -54.82 74.40
C SER A 8 -33.34 -55.43 73.16
N LYS A 9 -33.65 -54.91 71.96
CA LYS A 9 -32.86 -55.14 70.75
C LYS A 9 -32.53 -53.80 70.09
N ALA A 10 -31.33 -53.30 70.34
CA ALA A 10 -30.81 -52.15 69.61
C ALA A 10 -30.70 -52.52 68.12
N LYS A 11 -31.51 -51.89 67.25
CA LYS A 11 -31.34 -52.00 65.80
C LYS A 11 -30.34 -50.94 65.34
N ALA A 12 -29.06 -51.30 65.38
CA ALA A 12 -28.07 -50.64 64.54
C ALA A 12 -28.38 -50.94 63.05
N ALA A 13 -27.90 -50.06 62.15
CA ALA A 13 -28.21 -49.99 60.72
C ALA A 13 -29.69 -49.66 60.37
N PRO A 14 -29.88 -48.46 59.80
CA PRO A 14 -30.45 -48.35 58.44
C PRO A 14 -29.59 -47.44 57.52
N ALA A 15 -28.27 -47.45 57.70
CA ALA A 15 -27.35 -46.53 57.01
C ALA A 15 -27.07 -46.90 55.54
N ALA A 16 -27.28 -48.16 55.13
CA ALA A 16 -27.08 -48.60 53.74
C ALA A 16 -28.34 -48.35 52.89
N ASP A 17 -29.49 -48.84 53.37
CA ASP A 17 -30.77 -48.77 52.65
C ASP A 17 -31.15 -47.31 52.35
N SER A 18 -31.13 -46.46 53.39
CA SER A 18 -31.47 -45.02 53.26
C SER A 18 -30.47 -44.17 52.47
N VAL A 19 -29.32 -44.73 52.07
CA VAL A 19 -28.40 -44.14 51.08
C VAL A 19 -28.71 -44.64 49.67
N SER A 20 -29.10 -45.91 49.52
CA SER A 20 -29.58 -46.46 48.25
C SER A 20 -30.88 -45.79 47.79
N ASP A 21 -31.86 -45.62 48.70
CA ASP A 21 -33.11 -44.89 48.44
C ASP A 21 -32.82 -43.46 47.93
N LYS A 22 -31.89 -42.75 48.58
CA LYS A 22 -31.50 -41.38 48.19
C LYS A 22 -30.78 -41.34 46.85
N ALA A 23 -29.95 -42.34 46.54
CA ALA A 23 -29.31 -42.46 45.24
C ALA A 23 -30.35 -42.70 44.13
N GLN A 24 -31.33 -43.57 44.34
CA GLN A 24 -32.42 -43.81 43.39
C GLN A 24 -33.26 -42.55 43.15
N ASN A 25 -33.65 -41.84 44.23
CA ASN A 25 -34.38 -40.57 44.13
C ASN A 25 -33.56 -39.47 43.42
N LEU A 26 -32.23 -39.45 43.59
CA LEU A 26 -31.34 -38.53 42.88
C LEU A 26 -31.21 -38.87 41.39
N VAL A 27 -31.14 -40.16 41.04
CA VAL A 27 -31.11 -40.63 39.64
C VAL A 27 -32.43 -40.31 38.93
N GLU A 28 -33.58 -40.58 39.57
CA GLU A 28 -34.89 -40.21 39.02
C GLU A 28 -35.01 -38.68 38.86
N SER A 29 -34.62 -37.90 39.87
CA SER A 29 -34.60 -36.43 39.78
C SER A 29 -33.71 -35.92 38.64
N ALA A 30 -32.50 -36.49 38.48
CA ALA A 30 -31.60 -36.17 37.37
C ALA A 30 -32.20 -36.54 36.00
N GLN A 31 -32.90 -37.67 35.90
CA GLN A 31 -33.61 -38.09 34.69
C GLN A 31 -34.78 -37.15 34.37
N GLN A 32 -35.56 -36.71 35.36
CA GLN A 32 -36.63 -35.72 35.17
C GLN A 32 -36.07 -34.35 34.76
N ILE A 33 -34.96 -33.90 35.37
CA ILE A 33 -34.26 -32.66 34.98
C ILE A 33 -33.73 -32.76 33.55
N TRP A 34 -33.18 -33.91 33.14
CA TRP A 34 -32.70 -34.15 31.78
C TRP A 34 -33.84 -34.16 30.75
N MET A 35 -34.96 -34.83 31.05
CA MET A 35 -36.17 -34.82 30.21
C MET A 35 -36.78 -33.43 30.09
N ALA A 36 -36.87 -32.68 31.20
CA ALA A 36 -37.32 -31.29 31.20
C ALA A 36 -36.37 -30.39 30.40
N GLY A 37 -35.05 -30.60 30.50
CA GLY A 37 -34.04 -29.90 29.72
C GLY A 37 -34.18 -30.13 28.21
N MET A 38 -34.34 -31.38 27.78
CA MET A 38 -34.56 -31.72 26.36
C MET A 38 -35.91 -31.19 25.85
N GLY A 39 -36.98 -31.27 26.65
CA GLY A 39 -38.29 -30.71 26.30
C GLY A 39 -38.27 -29.18 26.19
N ALA A 40 -37.56 -28.50 27.09
CA ALA A 40 -37.35 -27.06 27.02
C ALA A 40 -36.48 -26.67 25.81
N PHE A 41 -35.43 -27.43 25.50
CA PHE A 41 -34.59 -27.22 24.33
C PHE A 41 -35.38 -27.38 23.01
N SER A 42 -36.17 -28.44 22.88
CA SER A 42 -37.05 -28.63 21.71
C SER A 42 -38.03 -27.46 21.54
N ARG A 43 -38.66 -27.02 22.63
CA ARG A 43 -39.57 -25.86 22.62
C ARG A 43 -38.85 -24.56 22.29
N ALA A 44 -37.61 -24.40 22.73
CA ALA A 44 -36.75 -23.27 22.37
C ALA A 44 -36.28 -23.31 20.91
N GLN A 45 -36.19 -24.49 20.28
CA GLN A 45 -35.92 -24.64 18.84
C GLN A 45 -37.15 -24.21 18.00
N ASP A 46 -38.35 -24.64 18.38
CA ASP A 46 -39.62 -24.24 17.76
C ASP A 46 -39.91 -22.74 17.87
N GLN A 47 -39.53 -22.12 19.00
CA GLN A 47 -39.68 -20.69 19.22
C GLN A 47 -38.51 -19.89 18.65
N GLY A 48 -37.29 -20.40 18.72
CA GLY A 48 -36.08 -19.78 18.19
C GLY A 48 -36.12 -19.58 16.68
N THR A 49 -36.68 -20.54 15.94
CA THR A 49 -36.92 -20.40 14.48
C THR A 49 -37.85 -19.22 14.18
N LYS A 50 -38.92 -19.04 14.97
CA LYS A 50 -39.88 -17.93 14.81
C LYS A 50 -39.31 -16.58 15.23
N LEU A 51 -38.47 -16.55 16.26
CA LEU A 51 -37.70 -15.36 16.64
C LEU A 51 -36.67 -14.99 15.56
N PHE A 52 -36.01 -15.98 14.95
CA PHE A 52 -35.10 -15.75 13.82
C PHE A 52 -35.84 -15.21 12.58
N GLU A 53 -36.98 -15.80 12.21
CA GLU A 53 -37.83 -15.28 11.13
C GLU A 53 -38.30 -13.84 11.41
N ALA A 54 -38.68 -13.54 12.65
CA ALA A 54 -39.05 -12.18 13.07
C ALA A 54 -37.86 -11.21 12.93
N LEU A 55 -36.68 -11.58 13.45
CA LEU A 55 -35.45 -10.77 13.36
C LEU A 55 -34.98 -10.58 11.91
N VAL A 56 -35.11 -11.59 11.04
CA VAL A 56 -34.83 -11.48 9.60
C VAL A 56 -35.84 -10.56 8.92
N LYS A 57 -37.13 -10.66 9.26
CA LYS A 57 -38.19 -9.78 8.72
C LYS A 57 -38.03 -8.34 9.18
N GLU A 58 -37.64 -8.11 10.43
CA GLU A 58 -37.27 -6.80 10.95
C GLU A 58 -35.98 -6.29 10.32
N GLY A 59 -34.96 -7.14 10.13
CA GLY A 59 -33.72 -6.82 9.44
C GLY A 59 -33.94 -6.39 8.00
N VAL A 60 -34.77 -7.12 7.23
CA VAL A 60 -35.18 -6.73 5.87
C VAL A 60 -36.05 -5.47 5.89
N SER A 61 -36.93 -5.29 6.88
CA SER A 61 -37.69 -4.03 7.05
C SER A 61 -36.77 -2.84 7.33
N LEU A 62 -35.74 -3.04 8.17
CA LEU A 62 -34.73 -2.06 8.53
C LEU A 62 -33.80 -1.76 7.34
N GLU A 63 -33.41 -2.76 6.56
CA GLU A 63 -32.62 -2.58 5.34
C GLU A 63 -33.43 -1.84 4.28
N GLN A 64 -34.72 -2.18 4.07
CA GLN A 64 -35.58 -1.43 3.15
C GLN A 64 -35.87 0.00 3.61
N LYS A 65 -36.07 0.25 4.91
CA LYS A 65 -36.20 1.60 5.47
C LYS A 65 -34.90 2.37 5.31
N THR A 66 -33.78 1.80 5.74
CA THR A 66 -32.44 2.39 5.63
C THR A 66 -32.10 2.67 4.17
N ARG A 67 -32.35 1.74 3.24
CA ARG A 67 -32.14 1.94 1.79
C ARG A 67 -33.00 3.07 1.25
N LYS A 68 -34.27 3.21 1.65
CA LYS A 68 -35.14 4.33 1.23
C LYS A 68 -34.68 5.68 1.80
N PHE A 69 -34.34 5.74 3.09
CA PHE A 69 -33.79 6.96 3.72
C PHE A 69 -32.38 7.30 3.24
N ALA A 70 -31.59 6.28 2.87
CA ALA A 70 -30.27 6.41 2.28
C ALA A 70 -30.41 6.94 0.86
N THR A 71 -31.13 6.30 -0.06
CA THR A 71 -31.28 6.79 -1.45
C THR A 71 -31.70 8.26 -1.49
N GLY A 72 -32.66 8.70 -0.67
CA GLY A 72 -33.07 10.11 -0.59
C GLY A 72 -32.10 11.09 0.12
N LYS A 73 -30.88 10.66 0.46
CA LYS A 73 -29.79 11.48 1.06
C LYS A 73 -28.39 11.08 0.58
N VAL A 74 -28.26 9.95 -0.11
CA VAL A 74 -27.01 9.36 -0.56
C VAL A 74 -26.51 10.10 -1.78
N ASP A 75 -27.36 10.69 -2.62
CA ASP A 75 -26.88 11.44 -3.77
C ASP A 75 -26.14 12.72 -3.32
N ASP A 76 -26.72 13.55 -2.43
CA ASP A 76 -26.03 14.69 -1.80
C ASP A 76 -24.71 14.28 -1.09
N VAL A 77 -24.77 13.17 -0.34
CA VAL A 77 -23.60 12.66 0.41
C VAL A 77 -22.58 12.02 -0.52
N ARG A 78 -23.00 11.45 -1.65
CA ARG A 78 -22.14 10.85 -2.68
C ARG A 78 -21.40 11.93 -3.42
N ASP A 79 -22.07 12.99 -3.88
CA ASP A 79 -21.38 14.12 -4.53
C ASP A 79 -20.36 14.76 -3.57
N ALA A 80 -20.73 14.90 -2.29
CA ALA A 80 -19.82 15.40 -1.24
C ALA A 80 -18.68 14.41 -0.90
N VAL A 81 -18.88 13.10 -1.04
CA VAL A 81 -17.85 12.06 -0.84
C VAL A 81 -16.96 11.93 -2.07
N GLU A 82 -17.50 11.98 -3.28
CA GLU A 82 -16.79 11.91 -4.56
C GLU A 82 -15.87 13.12 -4.71
N THR A 83 -16.37 14.33 -4.40
CA THR A 83 -15.56 15.56 -4.28
C THR A 83 -14.42 15.41 -3.26
N LYS A 84 -14.67 14.78 -2.10
CA LYS A 84 -13.64 14.54 -1.06
C LYS A 84 -12.66 13.44 -1.45
N VAL A 85 -13.11 12.39 -2.14
CA VAL A 85 -12.28 11.28 -2.61
C VAL A 85 -11.34 11.79 -3.69
N GLU A 86 -11.79 12.63 -4.62
CA GLU A 86 -10.91 13.24 -5.62
C GLU A 86 -9.89 14.19 -4.96
N GLN A 87 -10.31 15.02 -4.01
CA GLN A 87 -9.41 15.86 -3.20
C GLN A 87 -8.44 15.08 -2.29
N VAL A 88 -8.75 13.84 -1.93
CA VAL A 88 -7.85 12.94 -1.20
C VAL A 88 -6.93 12.22 -2.18
N LYS A 89 -7.41 11.83 -3.36
CA LYS A 89 -6.66 11.21 -4.46
C LYS A 89 -5.61 12.15 -5.04
N GLU A 90 -5.93 13.42 -5.22
CA GLU A 90 -4.99 14.48 -5.63
C GLU A 90 -3.83 14.60 -4.62
N ARG A 91 -4.15 14.84 -3.34
CA ARG A 91 -3.15 14.92 -2.25
C ARG A 91 -2.42 13.59 -1.99
N ALA A 92 -3.06 12.46 -2.29
CA ALA A 92 -2.43 11.14 -2.25
C ALA A 92 -1.44 10.96 -3.42
N SER A 93 -1.72 11.52 -4.60
CA SER A 93 -0.77 11.56 -5.73
C SER A 93 0.44 12.40 -5.37
N ASP A 94 0.24 13.63 -4.85
CA ASP A 94 1.32 14.46 -4.29
C ASP A 94 2.18 13.71 -3.26
N SER A 95 1.55 12.88 -2.44
CA SER A 95 2.23 12.08 -1.40
C SER A 95 2.90 10.84 -1.99
N TRP A 96 2.34 10.27 -3.05
CA TRP A 96 2.86 9.10 -3.76
C TRP A 96 4.13 9.42 -4.54
N GLU A 97 4.20 10.56 -5.24
CA GLU A 97 5.43 11.04 -5.90
C GLU A 97 6.58 11.26 -4.89
N LYS A 98 6.23 11.77 -3.69
CA LYS A 98 7.19 11.91 -2.58
C LYS A 98 7.62 10.53 -2.04
N LEU A 99 6.71 9.56 -1.96
CA LEU A 99 7.03 8.18 -1.59
C LEU A 99 7.86 7.47 -2.66
N GLU A 100 7.63 7.71 -3.95
CA GLU A 100 8.42 7.20 -5.08
C GLU A 100 9.84 7.76 -5.02
N THR A 101 10.00 9.07 -4.80
CA THR A 101 11.31 9.70 -4.57
C THR A 101 12.06 9.08 -3.39
N ILE A 102 11.36 8.83 -2.27
CA ILE A 102 11.94 8.18 -1.07
C ILE A 102 12.25 6.69 -1.34
N PHE A 103 11.41 6.01 -2.11
CA PHE A 103 11.59 4.61 -2.49
C PHE A 103 12.79 4.46 -3.42
N GLU A 104 12.92 5.25 -4.48
CA GLU A 104 14.11 5.28 -5.35
C GLU A 104 15.37 5.61 -4.54
N THR A 105 15.32 6.61 -3.66
CA THR A 105 16.43 6.97 -2.74
C THR A 105 16.83 5.82 -1.81
N ARG A 106 15.90 4.93 -1.44
CA ARG A 106 16.14 3.80 -0.53
C ARG A 106 16.52 2.52 -1.27
N VAL A 107 15.95 2.27 -2.45
CA VAL A 107 16.29 1.18 -3.37
C VAL A 107 17.70 1.40 -3.93
N SER A 108 18.02 2.58 -4.46
CA SER A 108 19.38 2.92 -4.90
C SER A 108 20.39 2.74 -3.77
N ARG A 109 20.11 3.21 -2.55
CA ARG A 109 20.96 3.01 -1.37
C ARG A 109 21.17 1.52 -1.00
N VAL A 110 20.17 0.67 -1.23
CA VAL A 110 20.30 -0.80 -1.05
C VAL A 110 21.12 -1.42 -2.18
N LEU A 111 20.88 -1.01 -3.43
CA LEU A 111 21.60 -1.49 -4.62
C LEU A 111 23.09 -1.12 -4.57
N SER A 112 23.44 0.12 -4.22
CA SER A 112 24.83 0.54 -4.02
C SER A 112 25.49 -0.21 -2.85
N LYS A 113 24.76 -0.53 -1.78
CA LYS A 113 25.25 -1.42 -0.71
C LYS A 113 25.42 -2.88 -1.16
N LEU A 114 24.74 -3.29 -2.21
CA LEU A 114 24.88 -4.60 -2.85
C LEU A 114 25.96 -4.62 -3.96
N GLY A 115 26.66 -3.50 -4.18
CA GLY A 115 27.72 -3.37 -5.19
C GLY A 115 27.22 -3.11 -6.62
N VAL A 116 25.95 -2.77 -6.81
CA VAL A 116 25.40 -2.39 -8.12
C VAL A 116 25.74 -0.90 -8.39
N PRO A 117 26.51 -0.57 -9.44
CA PRO A 117 26.89 0.81 -9.73
C PRO A 117 25.70 1.69 -10.11
N GLY A 118 25.71 2.94 -9.64
CA GLY A 118 24.71 3.93 -9.98
C GLY A 118 24.86 4.46 -11.42
N ARG A 119 23.77 4.97 -11.98
CA ARG A 119 23.74 5.49 -13.37
C ARG A 119 24.80 6.59 -13.61
N GLY A 120 24.93 7.54 -12.69
CA GLY A 120 25.95 8.60 -12.78
C GLY A 120 27.40 8.08 -12.67
N GLU A 121 27.61 6.95 -11.99
CA GLU A 121 28.92 6.30 -11.89
C GLU A 121 29.29 5.59 -13.21
N MET A 122 28.30 4.98 -13.86
CA MET A 122 28.43 4.43 -15.22
C MET A 122 28.72 5.54 -16.25
N GLU A 123 27.98 6.65 -16.20
CA GLU A 123 28.20 7.81 -17.09
C GLU A 123 29.61 8.42 -16.87
N ALA A 124 30.06 8.56 -15.62
CA ALA A 124 31.43 8.99 -15.30
C ALA A 124 32.52 7.99 -15.74
N LEU A 125 32.25 6.68 -15.67
CA LEU A 125 33.16 5.64 -16.15
C LEU A 125 33.27 5.65 -17.68
N ILE A 126 32.14 5.83 -18.40
CA ILE A 126 32.12 5.99 -19.86
C ILE A 126 32.98 7.19 -20.28
N GLY A 127 32.82 8.35 -19.62
CA GLY A 127 33.65 9.53 -19.89
C GLY A 127 35.16 9.28 -19.69
N ARG A 128 35.54 8.56 -18.62
CA ARG A 128 36.94 8.14 -18.40
C ARG A 128 37.44 7.17 -19.46
N VAL A 129 36.61 6.22 -19.90
CA VAL A 129 36.96 5.27 -20.97
C VAL A 129 37.12 5.98 -22.32
N GLU A 130 36.31 6.99 -22.62
CA GLU A 130 36.51 7.85 -23.79
C GLU A 130 37.82 8.64 -23.72
N GLU A 131 38.15 9.24 -22.58
CA GLU A 131 39.41 9.97 -22.40
C GLU A 131 40.63 9.03 -22.55
N LEU A 132 40.58 7.85 -21.92
CA LEU A 132 41.62 6.83 -22.06
C LEU A 132 41.73 6.33 -23.50
N SER A 133 40.61 6.11 -24.19
CA SER A 133 40.59 5.73 -25.61
C SER A 133 41.21 6.82 -26.49
N ARG A 134 40.93 8.11 -26.22
CA ARG A 134 41.56 9.24 -26.92
C ARG A 134 43.07 9.35 -26.62
N ALA A 135 43.51 9.01 -25.41
CA ALA A 135 44.94 8.96 -25.05
C ALA A 135 45.66 7.78 -25.73
N VAL A 136 45.09 6.57 -25.66
CA VAL A 136 45.63 5.37 -26.31
C VAL A 136 45.65 5.54 -27.82
N ASN A 137 44.62 6.11 -28.46
CA ASN A 137 44.65 6.38 -29.91
C ASN A 137 45.67 7.46 -30.30
N LYS A 138 46.07 8.37 -29.41
CA LYS A 138 47.19 9.30 -29.64
C LYS A 138 48.55 8.59 -29.57
N MET A 139 48.72 7.63 -28.65
CA MET A 139 49.96 6.87 -28.47
C MET A 139 50.13 5.74 -29.51
N ASN A 140 49.04 5.07 -29.87
CA ASN A 140 49.00 3.96 -30.82
C ASN A 140 48.84 4.41 -32.29
N LYS A 141 48.87 5.72 -32.55
CA LYS A 141 48.94 6.24 -33.93
C LYS A 141 50.36 6.02 -34.45
N PRO A 142 50.59 5.20 -35.50
CA PRO A 142 51.93 4.96 -36.01
C PRO A 142 52.58 6.27 -36.47
N GLN A 143 53.90 6.40 -36.25
CA GLN A 143 54.69 7.55 -36.71
C GLN A 143 54.90 7.49 -38.25
N ALA A 144 53.81 7.67 -38.98
CA ALA A 144 53.72 7.39 -40.41
C ALA A 144 52.95 8.50 -41.17
N ALA A 145 53.57 9.69 -41.27
CA ALA A 145 53.57 10.47 -42.51
C ALA A 145 54.45 11.74 -42.44
N ALA A 146 55.45 11.77 -43.33
CA ALA A 146 55.93 12.96 -44.05
C ALA A 146 56.11 14.29 -43.28
N THR A 147 57.33 14.47 -42.75
CA THR A 147 58.26 15.49 -43.25
C THR A 147 57.78 16.29 -44.47
N LYS A 148 57.28 17.52 -44.29
CA LYS A 148 57.32 18.57 -45.33
C LYS A 148 57.68 19.95 -44.78
N ARG A 149 58.91 20.35 -45.10
CA ARG A 149 59.35 21.72 -45.38
C ARG A 149 59.27 22.74 -44.22
N ALA A 150 60.36 22.85 -43.48
CA ALA A 150 60.70 24.10 -42.81
C ALA A 150 60.72 25.25 -43.84
N THR A 151 60.09 26.37 -43.51
CA THR A 151 60.19 27.62 -44.27
C THR A 151 60.47 28.74 -43.28
N LYS A 152 61.69 29.28 -43.30
CA LYS A 152 62.14 30.41 -42.48
C LYS A 152 62.50 31.57 -43.42
N THR A 153 62.78 32.75 -42.84
CA THR A 153 63.32 33.96 -43.50
C THR A 153 62.48 34.53 -44.66
N THR A 154 61.66 35.51 -44.28
CA THR A 154 61.48 36.81 -44.95
C THR A 154 62.53 37.22 -45.99
N GLU A 155 62.10 37.78 -47.13
CA GLU A 155 62.91 38.74 -47.88
C GLU A 155 62.06 39.78 -48.66
N VAL A 156 62.34 41.07 -48.40
CA VAL A 156 62.20 42.31 -49.22
C VAL A 156 60.87 42.67 -49.91
N ALA A 157 60.63 43.98 -50.02
CA ALA A 157 59.40 44.61 -50.52
C ALA A 157 59.47 45.03 -52.00
N SER A 158 58.31 45.29 -52.61
CA SER A 158 58.19 46.14 -53.80
C SER A 158 56.81 46.82 -53.90
N LYS A 159 56.82 48.16 -53.95
CA LYS A 159 55.75 49.05 -54.47
C LYS A 159 56.34 49.72 -55.73
N PRO A 160 55.57 50.18 -56.74
CA PRO A 160 54.41 51.08 -56.62
C PRO A 160 53.09 50.31 -56.93
N ALA A 161 51.95 50.82 -57.42
CA ALA A 161 51.56 52.16 -57.90
C ALA A 161 50.11 52.54 -57.52
N ALA A 162 49.29 52.98 -58.48
CA ALA A 162 48.02 53.68 -58.22
C ALA A 162 46.98 53.58 -59.34
N LYS A 163 45.69 53.62 -58.98
CA LYS A 163 44.65 54.51 -59.54
C LYS A 163 43.37 54.51 -58.67
N ARG A 164 42.67 55.64 -58.63
CA ARG A 164 41.39 55.98 -57.93
C ARG A 164 40.51 56.78 -58.92
N PRO A 165 39.23 57.18 -58.67
CA PRO A 165 38.43 57.16 -57.42
C PRO A 165 37.62 55.86 -57.25
N ALA A 166 36.28 55.68 -57.14
CA ALA A 166 35.07 56.52 -57.05
C ALA A 166 33.85 55.66 -56.58
N ALA A 167 32.62 56.17 -56.37
CA ALA A 167 32.12 57.27 -55.51
C ALA A 167 30.57 57.21 -55.47
N LYS A 168 29.92 57.72 -54.38
CA LYS A 168 28.44 57.82 -54.17
C LYS A 168 27.69 56.47 -54.07
N ARG A 169 26.53 56.31 -53.40
CA ARG A 169 25.73 57.04 -52.37
C ARG A 169 25.01 55.93 -51.55
N ALA A 170 24.85 55.94 -50.22
CA ALA A 170 24.36 56.94 -49.25
C ALA A 170 22.82 57.01 -49.10
N ALA A 171 22.38 56.74 -47.86
CA ALA A 171 21.10 57.05 -47.19
C ALA A 171 19.82 56.29 -47.58
N GLY A 172 19.08 55.87 -46.54
CA GLY A 172 17.78 55.17 -46.63
C GLY A 172 17.23 54.75 -45.25
N LYS A 173 17.01 55.68 -44.33
CA LYS A 173 16.34 55.40 -43.03
C LYS A 173 14.83 55.54 -43.19
N THR A 174 14.05 54.61 -42.64
CA THR A 174 12.74 54.94 -42.05
C THR A 174 12.36 53.94 -40.97
N LYS A 175 11.80 54.43 -39.86
CA LYS A 175 11.14 53.59 -38.85
C LYS A 175 9.65 53.48 -39.22
N LYS A 176 8.98 52.43 -38.78
CA LYS A 176 7.57 52.54 -38.36
C LYS A 176 7.36 51.71 -37.09
N ALA A 177 6.53 52.24 -36.19
CA ALA A 177 6.06 51.62 -34.97
C ALA A 177 4.57 51.97 -34.81
N LEU A 178 3.89 51.30 -33.87
CA LEU A 178 2.43 51.22 -33.70
C LEU A 178 1.71 50.54 -34.89
N ALA A 179 0.58 49.87 -34.66
CA ALA A 179 -0.11 49.63 -33.38
C ALA A 179 0.15 48.21 -32.86
#